data_AF-A0A2Z3UYM1-F1
#
_entry.id   AF-A0A2Z3UYM1-F1
#
_cell.length_a   1.000
_cell.length_b   1.000
_cell.length_c   1.000
_cell.angle_alpha   90.00
_cell.angle_beta   90.00
_cell.angle_gamma   90.00
#
_symmetry.space_group_name_H-M   'P 1'
#
loop_
_entity.id
_entity.type
_entity.pdbx_description
1 polymer ?
#
loop_
_entity_poly.entity_id
_entity_poly.type
_entity_poly.pdbx_seq_one_letter_code
_entity_poly.pdbx_strand_id
1 'polypeptide(L)'
;MHRSVRRLLGSAATVAVAASLSLIITDGTSASVTSSAIPRFTMPKVYGTQFQAASHHDFTKGILRSRDDGILRGWVRSYNRGTAEYTPVRWVGGKQEGDGFFAGPGKGDVSGYRSPVSSEAVLYSTTDCKIPGAQVTADKRGLGTRRCSKQELTAHLEAGYRAAMITVHRGRIVKIQEISTP
;
A
#
# COMPACT_ATOMS: atom_id res chain seq x y z
N MET A 1 21.39 77.61 -37.38
CA MET A 1 22.61 77.41 -38.18
C MET A 1 22.67 75.94 -38.60
N HIS A 2 22.88 75.72 -39.90
CA HIS A 2 23.12 74.48 -40.66
C HIS A 2 23.74 73.28 -39.90
N ARG A 3 23.50 71.99 -40.17
CA ARG A 3 23.41 71.21 -41.43
C ARG A 3 22.95 69.78 -41.03
N SER A 4 21.97 69.16 -41.70
CA SER A 4 22.13 68.07 -42.72
C SER A 4 22.61 66.71 -42.16
N VAL A 5 22.18 65.51 -42.58
CA VAL A 5 21.17 64.93 -43.50
C VAL A 5 21.49 63.39 -43.56
N ARG A 6 20.51 62.57 -44.01
CA ARG A 6 20.54 61.15 -44.51
C ARG A 6 20.09 60.09 -43.49
N ARG A 7 18.87 59.54 -43.58
CA ARG A 7 18.28 58.59 -44.58
C ARG A 7 19.03 57.25 -44.66
N LEU A 8 18.32 56.16 -44.33
CA LEU A 8 18.05 54.93 -45.12
C LEU A 8 17.04 54.10 -44.27
N LEU A 9 15.76 53.96 -44.64
CA LEU A 9 15.19 53.01 -45.61
C LEU A 9 15.55 51.54 -45.31
N GLY A 10 14.53 50.68 -45.20
CA GLY A 10 14.71 49.26 -45.49
C GLY A 10 13.84 48.31 -44.68
N SER A 11 12.58 48.18 -45.08
CA SER A 11 11.67 47.10 -44.69
C SER A 11 12.22 45.72 -45.05
N ALA A 12 11.98 44.72 -44.21
CA ALA A 12 11.83 43.34 -44.66
C ALA A 12 10.91 42.59 -43.69
N ALA A 13 9.68 42.38 -44.13
CA ALA A 13 8.76 41.42 -43.55
C ALA A 13 9.30 40.01 -43.80
N THR A 14 9.47 39.22 -42.74
CA THR A 14 9.52 37.76 -42.85
C THR A 14 8.32 37.19 -42.13
N VAL A 15 7.38 36.73 -42.95
CA VAL A 15 6.25 35.89 -42.59
C VAL A 15 6.81 34.59 -42.00
N ALA A 16 6.68 34.39 -40.69
CA ALA A 16 6.91 33.10 -40.08
C ALA A 16 5.62 32.28 -40.17
N VAL A 17 5.67 31.25 -41.01
CA VAL A 17 4.64 30.26 -41.27
C VAL A 17 4.24 29.56 -39.96
N ALA A 18 2.93 29.48 -39.72
CA ALA A 18 2.32 28.76 -38.62
C ALA A 18 2.65 27.26 -38.68
N ALA A 19 3.17 26.71 -37.59
CA ALA A 19 3.08 25.29 -37.28
C ALA A 19 2.13 25.14 -36.09
N SER A 20 0.84 25.07 -36.40
CA SER A 20 -0.21 24.69 -35.45
C SER A 20 0.03 23.25 -35.03
N LEU A 21 0.60 23.03 -33.85
CA LEU A 21 0.58 21.72 -33.20
C LEU A 21 -0.86 21.45 -32.78
N SER A 22 -1.61 20.82 -33.67
CA SER A 22 -2.87 20.16 -33.36
C SER A 22 -2.57 19.04 -32.37
N LEU A 23 -2.67 19.35 -31.07
CA LEU A 23 -2.86 18.35 -30.03
C LEU A 23 -4.22 17.70 -30.31
N ILE A 24 -4.18 16.56 -30.98
CA ILE A 24 -5.31 15.65 -31.06
C ILE A 24 -5.54 15.20 -29.60
N ILE A 25 -6.49 15.86 -28.93
CA ILE A 25 -7.14 15.31 -27.75
C ILE A 25 -7.96 14.15 -28.29
N THR A 26 -7.33 12.99 -28.40
CA THR A 26 -8.06 11.75 -28.62
C THR A 26 -8.93 11.54 -27.40
N ASP A 27 -10.23 11.64 -27.63
CA ASP A 27 -11.31 11.23 -26.77
C ASP A 27 -10.96 9.98 -25.95
N GLY A 28 -11.22 10.09 -24.65
CA GLY A 28 -12.09 9.12 -23.99
C GLY A 28 -11.77 7.65 -24.21
N THR A 29 -10.52 7.24 -24.08
CA THR A 29 -10.22 5.86 -23.68
C THR A 29 -9.68 5.94 -22.27
N SER A 30 -10.60 5.99 -21.30
CA SER A 30 -10.36 5.37 -20.00
C SER A 30 -9.70 4.03 -20.30
N ALA A 31 -8.40 3.91 -20.01
CA ALA A 31 -7.76 2.62 -19.98
C ALA A 31 -8.58 1.80 -18.99
N SER A 32 -9.48 0.98 -19.52
CA SER A 32 -10.12 -0.09 -18.77
C SER A 32 -8.97 -0.93 -18.29
N VAL A 33 -8.53 -0.63 -17.07
CA VAL A 33 -7.62 -1.45 -16.32
C VAL A 33 -8.39 -2.75 -16.18
N THR A 34 -8.12 -3.68 -17.09
CA THR A 34 -8.64 -5.03 -17.00
C THR A 34 -8.26 -5.49 -15.60
N SER A 35 -9.29 -5.65 -14.75
CA SER A 35 -9.16 -6.19 -13.41
C SER A 35 -8.72 -7.64 -13.57
N SER A 36 -7.41 -7.81 -13.78
CA SER A 36 -6.77 -9.11 -13.76
C SER A 36 -7.02 -9.65 -12.36
N ALA A 37 -7.72 -10.79 -12.29
CA ALA A 37 -8.02 -11.42 -11.02
C ALA A 37 -6.73 -11.57 -10.21
N ILE A 38 -6.75 -11.07 -8.97
CA ILE A 38 -5.59 -11.15 -8.07
C ILE A 38 -5.17 -12.63 -7.96
N PRO A 39 -3.91 -12.98 -8.26
CA PRO A 39 -3.42 -14.34 -8.15
C PRO A 39 -3.62 -14.91 -6.73
N ARG A 40 -3.82 -16.22 -6.64
CA ARG A 40 -3.83 -16.90 -5.34
C ARG A 40 -2.42 -17.03 -4.81
N PHE A 41 -2.01 -16.12 -3.93
CA PHE A 41 -0.75 -16.21 -3.22
C PHE A 41 -0.79 -17.32 -2.16
N THR A 42 0.35 -17.98 -1.94
CA THR A 42 0.52 -18.97 -0.87
C THR A 42 0.38 -18.28 0.49
N MET A 43 -0.57 -18.77 1.30
CA MET A 43 -0.80 -18.23 2.65
C MET A 43 0.36 -18.65 3.56
N PRO A 44 1.08 -17.70 4.19
CA PRO A 44 2.11 -18.03 5.15
C PRO A 44 1.50 -18.56 6.46
N LYS A 45 2.32 -19.23 7.28
CA LYS A 45 1.90 -19.67 8.62
C LYS A 45 1.40 -18.48 9.44
N VAL A 46 0.19 -18.58 10.00
CA VAL A 46 -0.44 -17.52 10.80
C VAL A 46 0.38 -17.21 12.04
N TYR A 47 0.76 -18.23 12.81
CA TYR A 47 1.60 -18.12 14.00
C TYR A 47 3.06 -18.52 13.71
N GLY A 48 3.63 -18.02 12.61
CA GLY A 48 5.01 -18.32 12.25
C GLY A 48 6.01 -17.63 13.19
N THR A 49 7.01 -18.38 13.68
CA THR A 49 7.97 -17.94 14.69
C THR A 49 9.17 -17.16 14.14
N GLN A 50 9.33 -17.13 12.82
CA GLN A 50 10.36 -16.38 12.11
C GLN A 50 9.74 -15.20 11.36
N PHE A 51 10.45 -14.07 11.26
CA PHE A 51 10.04 -13.02 10.33
C PHE A 51 10.00 -13.59 8.91
N GLN A 52 9.05 -13.12 8.11
CA GLN A 52 8.97 -13.54 6.72
C GLN A 52 10.14 -12.93 5.97
N ALA A 53 11.02 -13.78 5.45
CA ALA A 53 11.99 -13.36 4.45
C ALA A 53 11.23 -13.01 3.18
N ALA A 54 11.22 -11.75 2.79
CA ALA A 54 10.90 -11.41 1.41
C ALA A 54 12.19 -11.49 0.61
N SER A 55 12.17 -12.22 -0.50
CA SER A 55 13.36 -12.57 -1.29
C SER A 55 14.17 -11.37 -1.79
N HIS A 56 13.58 -10.17 -1.75
CA HIS A 56 14.21 -8.91 -2.17
C HIS A 56 14.24 -7.84 -1.08
N HIS A 57 13.95 -8.21 0.17
CA HIS A 57 13.92 -7.27 1.29
C HIS A 57 15.11 -7.44 2.23
N ASP A 58 16.03 -6.48 2.13
CA ASP A 58 17.04 -6.25 3.14
C ASP A 58 16.43 -5.44 4.30
N PHE A 59 16.02 -6.16 5.34
CA PHE A 59 15.44 -5.61 6.58
C PHE A 59 16.37 -4.69 7.36
N THR A 60 17.66 -4.65 7.01
CA THR A 60 18.63 -3.73 7.62
C THR A 60 18.67 -2.37 6.93
N LYS A 61 18.11 -2.24 5.73
CA LYS A 61 18.30 -1.05 4.88
C LYS A 61 17.21 0.01 4.93
N GLY A 62 16.09 -0.20 5.61
CA GLY A 62 15.11 0.89 5.84
C GLY A 62 14.38 1.40 4.62
N ILE A 63 14.62 0.76 3.47
CA ILE A 63 14.03 1.15 2.22
C ILE A 63 12.58 0.64 2.25
N LEU A 64 11.66 1.56 2.50
CA LEU A 64 10.20 1.37 2.43
C LEU A 64 9.68 0.95 1.03
N ARG A 65 10.57 0.58 0.11
CA ARG A 65 10.26 0.12 -1.25
C ARG A 65 10.58 -1.36 -1.38
N SER A 66 9.62 -2.23 -1.08
CA SER A 66 9.33 -3.27 -2.06
C SER A 66 7.83 -3.38 -2.25
N ARG A 67 7.53 -3.75 -3.49
CA ARG A 67 6.22 -3.86 -4.11
C ARG A 67 5.96 -5.31 -4.50
N ASP A 68 6.62 -6.25 -3.82
CA ASP A 68 6.50 -7.66 -4.16
C ASP A 68 5.07 -8.12 -3.92
N ASP A 69 4.54 -8.77 -4.93
CA ASP A 69 3.23 -9.36 -4.91
C ASP A 69 3.25 -10.56 -3.97
N GLY A 70 2.30 -10.61 -3.03
CA GLY A 70 2.29 -11.64 -2.01
C GLY A 70 1.48 -11.31 -0.79
N ILE A 71 1.64 -12.15 0.24
CA ILE A 71 1.00 -11.98 1.55
C ILE A 71 2.08 -11.81 2.60
N LEU A 72 2.08 -10.67 3.29
CA LEU A 72 2.90 -10.42 4.45
C LEU A 72 2.12 -10.69 5.74
N ARG A 73 2.70 -11.44 6.68
CA ARG A 73 2.27 -11.42 8.08
C ARG A 73 2.92 -10.23 8.78
N GLY A 74 2.13 -9.23 9.12
CA GLY A 74 2.64 -7.96 9.61
C GLY A 74 1.61 -7.11 10.34
N TRP A 75 2.05 -5.95 10.79
CA TRP A 75 1.22 -4.93 11.41
C TRP A 75 1.25 -3.68 10.54
N VAL A 76 0.12 -2.99 10.40
CA VAL A 76 0.12 -1.62 9.88
C VAL A 76 0.56 -0.69 11.00
N ARG A 77 1.65 0.06 10.80
CA ARG A 77 2.20 1.00 11.79
C ARG A 77 1.64 2.40 11.66
N SER A 78 1.38 2.82 10.43
CA SER A 78 0.84 4.14 10.13
C SER A 78 0.02 4.07 8.85
N TYR A 79 -0.96 4.97 8.74
CA TYR A 79 -1.73 5.17 7.54
C TYR A 79 -1.97 6.67 7.33
N ASN A 80 -1.56 7.18 6.18
CA ASN A 80 -1.68 8.59 5.85
C ASN A 80 -1.84 8.76 4.33
N ARG A 81 -2.76 9.64 3.91
CA ARG A 81 -3.00 9.98 2.48
C ARG A 81 -3.13 8.73 1.59
N GLY A 82 -3.93 7.74 2.03
CA GLY A 82 -4.17 6.52 1.25
C GLY A 82 -3.00 5.54 1.20
N THR A 83 -1.95 5.75 2.00
CA THR A 83 -0.74 4.93 2.00
C THR A 83 -0.52 4.35 3.39
N ALA A 84 -0.32 3.04 3.48
CA ALA A 84 -0.01 2.37 4.74
C ALA A 84 1.47 2.01 4.82
N GLU A 85 2.06 2.21 5.99
CA GLU A 85 3.35 1.65 6.37
C GLU A 85 3.13 0.43 7.24
N TYR A 86 3.84 -0.65 6.97
CA TYR A 86 3.63 -1.93 7.64
C TYR A 86 4.92 -2.71 7.80
N THR A 87 5.01 -3.52 8.84
CA THR A 87 6.24 -4.24 9.22
C THR A 87 5.95 -5.73 9.42
N PRO A 88 6.90 -6.63 9.10
CA PRO A 88 6.74 -8.05 9.37
C PRO A 88 6.61 -8.30 10.87
N VAL A 89 5.91 -9.36 11.23
CA VAL A 89 5.87 -9.85 12.63
C VAL A 89 6.13 -11.34 12.72
N ARG A 90 6.64 -11.76 13.88
CA ARG A 90 6.79 -13.16 14.27
C ARG A 90 5.93 -13.47 15.49
N TRP A 91 5.46 -14.70 15.59
CA TRP A 91 4.79 -15.19 16.79
C TRP A 91 5.82 -15.54 17.86
N VAL A 92 5.57 -15.09 19.08
CA VAL A 92 6.30 -15.45 20.29
C VAL A 92 5.32 -16.20 21.18
N GLY A 93 5.52 -17.51 21.31
CA GLY A 93 4.71 -18.33 22.21
C GLY A 93 4.93 -17.92 23.67
N GLY A 94 3.83 -17.92 24.43
CA GLY A 94 3.84 -17.70 25.88
C GLY A 94 4.24 -18.95 26.67
N LYS A 95 4.17 -18.85 27.99
CA LYS A 95 4.50 -19.98 28.89
C LYS A 95 3.36 -20.97 29.04
N GLN A 96 2.13 -20.54 28.74
CA GLN A 96 0.92 -21.35 28.83
C GLN A 96 0.40 -21.71 27.44
N GLU A 97 -0.36 -22.80 27.37
CA GLU A 97 -1.06 -23.17 26.14
C GLU A 97 -2.07 -22.08 25.78
N GLY A 98 -2.04 -21.61 24.53
CA GLY A 98 -2.87 -20.49 24.11
C GLY A 98 -2.38 -19.12 24.55
N ASP A 99 -1.16 -19.00 25.10
CA ASP A 99 -0.54 -17.70 25.42
C ASP A 99 0.51 -17.33 24.36
N GLY A 100 0.71 -16.04 24.15
CA GLY A 100 1.72 -15.50 23.24
C GLY A 100 1.34 -14.16 22.61
N PHE A 101 2.26 -13.61 21.83
CA PHE A 101 2.07 -12.32 21.17
C PHE A 101 2.82 -12.24 19.86
N PHE A 102 2.38 -11.32 18.99
CA PHE A 102 3.15 -10.97 17.81
C PHE A 102 4.21 -9.93 18.18
N ALA A 103 5.46 -10.24 17.86
CA ALA A 103 6.58 -9.33 18.00
C ALA A 103 6.98 -8.77 16.63
N GLY A 104 7.17 -7.45 16.59
CA GLY A 104 7.87 -6.80 15.50
C GLY A 104 9.38 -7.03 15.56
N PRO A 105 10.10 -6.59 14.52
CA PRO A 105 11.56 -6.61 14.46
C PRO A 105 12.20 -5.79 15.59
N GLY A 106 13.48 -6.04 15.87
CA GLY A 106 14.19 -5.41 16.99
C GLY A 106 14.32 -3.90 16.82
N LYS A 107 14.60 -3.18 17.92
CA LYS A 107 14.87 -1.73 17.84
C LYS A 107 16.12 -1.50 16.98
N GLY A 108 15.98 -0.69 15.93
CA GLY A 108 17.06 -0.39 14.98
C GLY A 108 17.03 -1.23 13.71
N ASP A 109 16.24 -2.32 13.68
CA ASP A 109 15.96 -3.03 12.43
C ASP A 109 14.98 -2.20 11.61
N VAL A 110 15.47 -1.64 10.51
CA VAL A 110 14.70 -0.75 9.65
C VAL A 110 13.90 -1.60 8.65
N SER A 111 13.00 -2.41 9.20
CA SER A 111 12.23 -3.42 8.49
C SER A 111 10.79 -2.97 8.34
N GLY A 112 10.56 -2.09 7.36
CA GLY A 112 9.23 -1.59 7.06
C GLY A 112 8.99 -1.45 5.56
N TYR A 113 7.73 -1.54 5.20
CA TYR A 113 7.24 -1.46 3.84
C TYR A 113 6.21 -0.36 3.73
N ARG A 114 6.02 0.15 2.52
CA ARG A 114 5.03 1.18 2.27
C ARG A 114 4.35 0.96 0.94
N SER A 115 3.03 0.87 0.98
CA SER A 115 2.21 0.64 -0.21
C SER A 115 0.93 1.49 -0.15
N PRO A 116 0.49 2.07 -1.28
CA PRO A 116 -0.84 2.61 -1.40
C PRO A 116 -1.90 1.54 -1.11
N VAL A 117 -2.98 1.92 -0.47
CA VAL A 117 -4.15 1.05 -0.28
C VAL A 117 -5.03 1.15 -1.52
N SER A 118 -5.43 0.01 -2.09
CA SER A 118 -6.36 -0.01 -3.21
C SER A 118 -7.71 0.61 -2.82
N SER A 119 -8.36 1.31 -3.75
CA SER A 119 -9.76 1.75 -3.57
C SER A 119 -10.67 0.55 -3.29
N GLU A 120 -10.37 -0.58 -3.91
CA GLU A 120 -11.09 -1.85 -3.76
C GLU A 120 -10.56 -2.74 -2.61
N ALA A 121 -9.61 -2.24 -1.82
CA ALA A 121 -9.05 -3.03 -0.73
C ALA A 121 -10.13 -3.45 0.28
N VAL A 122 -10.03 -4.68 0.77
CA VAL A 122 -11.00 -5.28 1.69
C VAL A 122 -10.35 -5.61 3.03
N LEU A 123 -11.09 -5.40 4.12
CA LEU A 123 -10.73 -5.86 5.45
C LEU A 123 -11.56 -7.10 5.80
N TYR A 124 -10.90 -8.11 6.36
CA TYR A 124 -11.53 -9.23 7.05
C TYR A 124 -11.13 -9.18 8.53
N SER A 125 -12.09 -8.95 9.42
CA SER A 125 -11.87 -8.75 10.85
C SER A 125 -12.12 -10.03 11.65
N THR A 126 -11.44 -10.14 12.80
CA THR A 126 -11.68 -11.15 13.84
C THR A 126 -12.63 -10.67 14.93
N THR A 127 -13.04 -9.39 14.92
CA THR A 127 -13.85 -8.75 15.97
C THR A 127 -15.10 -8.06 15.42
N ASP A 128 -15.74 -8.66 14.41
CA ASP A 128 -16.94 -8.15 13.74
C ASP A 128 -16.81 -6.69 13.28
N CYS A 129 -15.63 -6.33 12.77
CA CYS A 129 -15.30 -4.99 12.25
C CYS A 129 -15.35 -3.85 13.28
N LYS A 130 -15.44 -4.18 14.58
CA LYS A 130 -15.45 -3.22 15.70
C LYS A 130 -14.16 -3.30 16.51
N ILE A 131 -13.84 -2.20 17.22
CA ILE A 131 -12.77 -2.12 18.24
C ILE A 131 -13.18 -3.00 19.46
N PRO A 132 -12.24 -3.61 20.24
CA PRO A 132 -12.44 -4.89 20.92
C PRO A 132 -13.64 -4.99 21.88
N GLY A 133 -14.26 -6.18 21.92
CA GLY A 133 -15.41 -6.53 22.78
C GLY A 133 -16.53 -7.29 22.05
N ALA A 134 -16.46 -7.42 20.72
CA ALA A 134 -17.44 -8.12 19.89
C ALA A 134 -17.11 -9.62 19.70
N GLN A 135 -18.08 -10.37 19.21
CA GLN A 135 -18.00 -11.80 18.91
C GLN A 135 -16.77 -12.12 18.04
N VAL A 136 -16.01 -13.16 18.43
CA VAL A 136 -14.85 -13.63 17.68
C VAL A 136 -15.32 -14.19 16.32
N THR A 137 -14.82 -13.59 15.25
CA THR A 137 -15.13 -13.92 13.86
C THR A 137 -13.86 -14.40 13.15
N ALA A 138 -13.26 -15.47 13.69
CA ALA A 138 -12.04 -16.07 13.17
C ALA A 138 -12.29 -17.51 12.64
N ASP A 139 -11.56 -17.91 11.61
CA ASP A 139 -11.52 -19.30 11.16
C ASP A 139 -10.65 -20.18 12.08
N LYS A 140 -10.60 -21.50 11.83
CA LYS A 140 -9.79 -22.45 12.61
C LYS A 140 -8.27 -22.16 12.62
N ARG A 141 -7.78 -21.28 11.75
CA ARG A 141 -6.37 -20.85 11.69
C ARG A 141 -6.15 -19.54 12.45
N GLY A 142 -7.22 -18.94 12.99
CA GLY A 142 -7.19 -17.63 13.64
C GLY A 142 -7.29 -16.46 12.68
N LEU A 143 -7.75 -16.64 11.43
CA LEU A 143 -7.90 -15.54 10.47
C LEU A 143 -9.31 -14.97 10.47
N GLY A 144 -9.42 -13.64 10.41
CA GLY A 144 -10.71 -12.95 10.32
C GLY A 144 -11.56 -13.44 9.15
N THR A 145 -12.84 -13.65 9.38
CA THR A 145 -13.81 -14.10 8.36
C THR A 145 -14.87 -13.06 8.07
N ARG A 146 -15.04 -12.06 8.95
CA ARG A 146 -16.01 -10.99 8.76
C ARG A 146 -15.47 -9.95 7.78
N ARG A 147 -16.06 -9.87 6.59
CA ARG A 147 -15.78 -8.76 5.65
C ARG A 147 -16.33 -7.44 6.21
N CYS A 148 -15.50 -6.41 6.21
CA CYS A 148 -15.84 -5.07 6.68
C CYS A 148 -16.07 -4.08 5.53
N SER A 149 -16.73 -2.98 5.85
CA SER A 149 -16.93 -1.82 5.00
C SER A 149 -15.61 -1.05 4.76
N LYS A 150 -15.64 -0.12 3.82
CA LYS A 150 -14.48 0.74 3.51
C LYS A 150 -14.13 1.69 4.68
N GLN A 151 -15.16 2.16 5.38
CA GLN A 151 -14.99 3.03 6.55
C GLN A 151 -14.29 2.28 7.68
N GLU A 152 -14.70 1.05 7.97
CA GLU A 152 -14.08 0.20 8.97
C GLU A 152 -12.64 -0.19 8.60
N LEU A 153 -12.36 -0.47 7.32
CA LEU A 153 -10.98 -0.64 6.85
C LEU A 153 -10.13 0.61 7.13
N THR A 154 -10.67 1.80 6.88
CA THR A 154 -9.95 3.07 7.10
C THR A 154 -9.68 3.27 8.59
N ALA A 155 -10.69 3.10 9.44
CA ALA A 155 -10.54 3.17 10.89
C ALA A 155 -9.54 2.13 11.44
N HIS A 156 -9.55 0.90 10.91
CA HIS A 156 -8.58 -0.14 11.25
C HIS A 156 -7.15 0.28 10.89
N LEU A 157 -6.95 0.82 9.69
CA LEU A 157 -5.64 1.31 9.21
C LEU A 157 -5.12 2.47 10.06
N GLU A 158 -6.00 3.39 10.45
CA GLU A 158 -5.68 4.55 11.30
C GLU A 158 -5.35 4.13 12.74
N ALA A 159 -6.06 3.14 13.28
CA ALA A 159 -5.77 2.59 14.60
C ALA A 159 -4.39 1.92 14.66
N GLY A 160 -3.98 1.26 13.57
CA GLY A 160 -2.69 0.58 13.45
C GLY A 160 -2.49 -0.57 14.45
N TYR A 161 -1.28 -1.12 14.47
CA TYR A 161 -0.76 -2.11 15.42
C TYR A 161 -1.64 -3.35 15.65
N ARG A 162 -2.39 -3.77 14.62
CA ARG A 162 -3.14 -5.02 14.60
C ARG A 162 -2.44 -6.05 13.73
N ALA A 163 -2.25 -7.26 14.26
CA ALA A 163 -1.67 -8.36 13.52
C ALA A 163 -2.59 -8.78 12.36
N ALA A 164 -2.04 -8.84 11.15
CA ALA A 164 -2.81 -9.17 9.96
C ALA A 164 -1.97 -9.87 8.89
N MET A 165 -2.67 -10.56 7.99
CA MET A 165 -2.20 -10.94 6.67
C MET A 165 -2.49 -9.80 5.70
N ILE A 166 -1.44 -9.11 5.28
CA ILE A 166 -1.48 -7.95 4.38
C ILE A 166 -1.13 -8.46 2.98
N THR A 167 -2.11 -8.46 2.08
CA THR A 167 -1.91 -8.88 0.69
C THR A 167 -1.59 -7.67 -0.17
N VAL A 168 -0.45 -7.73 -0.86
CA VAL A 168 0.00 -6.74 -1.84
C VAL A 168 -0.10 -7.35 -3.23
N HIS A 169 -0.66 -6.60 -4.17
CA HIS A 169 -0.68 -6.95 -5.58
C HIS A 169 -0.49 -5.70 -6.43
N ARG A 170 0.42 -5.77 -7.42
CA ARG A 170 0.87 -4.66 -8.25
C ARG A 170 1.28 -3.44 -7.42
N GLY A 171 1.97 -3.70 -6.31
CA GLY A 171 2.45 -2.67 -5.38
C GLY A 171 1.37 -1.93 -4.60
N ARG A 172 0.15 -2.48 -4.51
CA ARG A 172 -0.95 -1.91 -3.70
C ARG A 172 -1.45 -2.93 -2.69
N ILE A 173 -1.85 -2.48 -1.50
CA ILE A 173 -2.56 -3.33 -0.55
C ILE A 173 -3.98 -3.55 -1.07
N VAL A 174 -4.32 -4.81 -1.30
CA VAL A 174 -5.63 -5.22 -1.85
C VAL A 174 -6.49 -5.97 -0.83
N LYS A 175 -5.88 -6.52 0.22
CA LYS A 175 -6.59 -7.19 1.30
C LYS A 175 -5.81 -7.10 2.61
N ILE A 176 -6.53 -6.86 3.69
CA ILE A 176 -6.04 -7.00 5.06
C ILE A 176 -6.95 -8.01 5.75
N GLN A 177 -6.36 -9.03 6.36
CA GLN A 177 -7.12 -10.06 7.09
C GLN A 177 -6.51 -10.19 8.48
N GLU A 178 -7.25 -9.76 9.49
CA GLU A 178 -6.82 -9.78 10.89
C GLU A 178 -6.45 -11.20 11.33
N ILE A 179 -5.48 -11.27 12.24
CA ILE A 179 -5.09 -12.48 12.93
C ILE A 179 -5.55 -12.34 14.38
N SER A 180 -6.31 -13.33 14.84
CA SER A 180 -6.73 -13.43 16.22
C SER A 180 -5.49 -13.61 17.09
N THR A 181 -5.35 -12.76 18.09
CA THR A 181 -4.48 -13.06 19.22
C THR A 181 -5.30 -13.88 20.21
N PRO A 182 -4.82 -15.06 20.63
CA PRO A 182 -5.34 -15.77 21.79
C PRO A 182 -5.47 -14.88 23.03
#